data_AF-A0AAN0VZL5-F1
#
_entry.id   AF-A0AAN0VZL5-F1
#
_cell.length_a   1.000
_cell.length_b   1.000
_cell.length_c   1.000
_cell.angle_alpha   90.00
_cell.angle_beta   90.00
_cell.angle_gamma   90.00
#
_symmetry.space_group_name_H-M   'P 1'
#
loop_
_entity.id
_entity.type
_entity.pdbx_description
1 polymer ?
#
loop_
_entity_poly.entity_id
_entity_poly.type
_entity_poly.pdbx_seq_one_letter_code
_entity_poly.pdbx_strand_id
1 'polypeptide(L)'
;MAKRNDSILIHLCSAPWWVSVTMSLITYFGLASVLPRIFASTDNFILNAIGPNLPNLAPLFGFLFLIPAPISLIAQRNRKQRYSRTTAQLKSQRSTAALNDLSWIEFESYIGEFFKHQGYHVKQALSSAPDDGVDIWLTKNGDVSLVQCKHWKSRKVGVQVLREMYGVMLANQGKQMIIVTSGHFTSEAIRFAADKRFWLICGDELVNMVEDGRYFINRSSSEPSKHDENSVLCPKCQSELVLRTARKGKNSGKQFYGCSSFPKCRFTLNT
;
A
#
# COMPACT_ATOMS: atom_id res chain seq x y z
N MET A 1 -23.25 -3.08 -11.89
CA MET A 1 -23.64 -4.22 -11.03
C MET A 1 -24.18 -3.66 -9.73
N ALA A 2 -25.30 -4.18 -9.24
CA ALA A 2 -26.05 -3.62 -8.13
C ALA A 2 -25.28 -3.74 -6.79
N LYS A 3 -25.40 -2.68 -5.98
CA LYS A 3 -24.96 -2.53 -4.59
C LYS A 3 -25.36 -3.77 -3.78
N ARG A 4 -24.42 -4.67 -3.50
CA ARG A 4 -24.64 -5.74 -2.52
C ARG A 4 -24.52 -5.07 -1.16
N ASN A 5 -25.61 -4.97 -0.41
CA ASN A 5 -25.55 -4.57 0.99
C ASN A 5 -24.74 -5.63 1.73
N ASP A 6 -23.44 -5.39 1.89
CA ASP A 6 -22.56 -6.32 2.58
C ASP A 6 -23.00 -6.41 4.05
N SER A 7 -23.38 -7.62 4.47
CA SER A 7 -23.83 -7.89 5.83
C SER A 7 -22.75 -7.52 6.84
N ILE A 8 -23.15 -6.95 7.99
CA ILE A 8 -22.23 -6.60 9.10
C ILE A 8 -21.28 -7.73 9.50
N LEU A 9 -21.71 -8.98 9.35
CA LEU A 9 -20.91 -10.18 9.60
C LEU A 9 -19.71 -10.31 8.67
N ILE A 10 -19.84 -9.91 7.39
CA ILE A 10 -18.74 -9.93 6.41
C ILE A 10 -17.68 -8.91 6.82
N HIS A 11 -18.08 -7.72 7.25
CA HIS A 11 -17.15 -6.74 7.79
C HIS A 11 -16.43 -7.26 9.03
N LEU A 12 -17.14 -7.93 9.95
CA LEU A 12 -16.53 -8.54 11.14
C LEU A 12 -15.52 -9.64 10.81
N CYS A 13 -15.70 -10.42 9.72
CA CYS A 13 -14.72 -11.40 9.27
C CYS A 13 -13.38 -10.77 8.81
N SER A 14 -13.41 -9.51 8.37
CA SER A 14 -12.22 -8.79 7.90
C SER A 14 -11.59 -7.89 8.97
N ALA A 15 -12.38 -7.47 9.95
CA ALA A 15 -11.95 -6.71 11.12
C ALA A 15 -11.08 -7.57 12.06
N PRO A 16 -10.31 -6.96 12.98
CA PRO A 16 -9.59 -7.70 14.00
C PRO A 16 -10.54 -8.60 14.82
N TRP A 17 -10.09 -9.82 15.15
CA TRP A 17 -10.90 -10.83 15.86
C TRP A 17 -11.51 -10.32 17.17
N TRP A 18 -10.82 -9.41 17.87
CA TRP A 18 -11.29 -8.84 19.13
C TRP A 18 -12.56 -8.01 18.93
N VAL A 19 -12.78 -7.41 17.76
CA VAL A 19 -13.99 -6.63 17.46
C VAL A 19 -15.23 -7.53 17.55
N SER A 20 -15.19 -8.70 16.93
CA SER A 20 -16.27 -9.70 17.00
C SER A 20 -16.53 -10.16 18.44
N VAL A 21 -15.46 -10.39 19.22
CA VAL A 21 -15.58 -10.76 20.65
C VAL A 21 -16.24 -9.63 21.45
N THR A 22 -15.80 -8.38 21.28
CA THR A 22 -16.38 -7.23 21.99
C THR A 22 -17.85 -7.00 21.61
N MET A 23 -18.20 -7.11 20.33
CA MET A 23 -19.57 -6.97 19.85
C MET A 23 -20.48 -8.07 20.39
N SER A 24 -19.98 -9.31 20.45
CA SER A 24 -20.66 -10.45 21.06
C SER A 24 -20.96 -10.21 22.55
N LEU A 25 -19.96 -9.77 23.31
CA LEU A 25 -20.12 -9.45 24.74
C LEU A 25 -21.12 -8.32 24.97
N ILE A 26 -21.01 -7.21 24.23
CA ILE A 26 -21.94 -6.07 24.34
C ILE A 26 -23.37 -6.51 24.05
N THR A 27 -23.57 -7.29 22.97
CA THR A 27 -24.89 -7.77 22.58
C THR A 27 -25.47 -8.71 23.64
N TYR A 28 -24.65 -9.60 24.19
CA TYR A 28 -25.06 -10.53 25.24
C TYR A 28 -25.49 -9.80 26.51
N PHE A 29 -24.64 -8.93 27.08
CA PHE A 29 -24.98 -8.19 28.31
C PHE A 29 -26.13 -7.20 28.09
N GLY A 30 -26.21 -6.61 26.90
CA GLY A 30 -27.31 -5.76 26.48
C GLY A 30 -28.66 -6.49 26.58
N LEU A 31 -28.78 -7.66 25.96
CA LEU A 31 -30.00 -8.46 25.97
C LEU A 31 -30.26 -9.17 27.30
N ALA A 32 -29.22 -9.65 27.98
CA ALA A 32 -29.36 -10.44 29.19
C ALA A 32 -29.70 -9.61 30.44
N SER A 33 -29.30 -8.34 30.50
CA SER A 33 -29.39 -7.58 31.75
C SER A 33 -29.80 -6.12 31.58
N VAL A 34 -29.34 -5.44 30.53
CA VAL A 34 -29.60 -3.99 30.38
C VAL A 34 -31.00 -3.73 29.82
N LEU A 35 -31.32 -4.30 28.66
CA LEU A 35 -32.59 -4.09 27.98
C LEU A 35 -33.81 -4.56 28.79
N PRO A 36 -33.81 -5.73 29.46
CA PRO A 36 -34.95 -6.13 30.29
C PRO A 36 -35.27 -5.12 31.40
N ARG A 37 -34.23 -4.53 32.02
CA ARG A 37 -34.41 -3.53 33.09
C ARG A 37 -34.96 -2.21 32.54
N ILE A 38 -34.45 -1.75 31.39
CA ILE A 38 -34.96 -0.54 30.73
C ILE A 38 -36.41 -0.75 30.29
N PHE A 39 -36.71 -1.89 29.68
CA PHE A 39 -38.04 -2.19 29.17
C PHE A 39 -39.05 -2.27 30.31
N ALA A 40 -38.69 -2.90 31.43
CA ALA A 40 -39.51 -2.96 32.64
C ALA A 40 -39.81 -1.59 33.27
N SER A 41 -38.97 -0.59 33.02
CA SER A 41 -39.17 0.79 33.51
C SER A 41 -40.02 1.67 32.58
N THR A 42 -40.46 1.13 31.44
CA THR A 42 -41.19 1.90 30.42
C THR A 42 -42.69 1.59 30.48
N ASP A 43 -43.57 2.59 30.28
CA ASP A 43 -45.03 2.39 30.23
C ASP A 43 -45.54 1.74 28.93
N ASN A 44 -44.64 1.24 28.08
CA ASN A 44 -44.98 0.63 26.80
C ASN A 44 -45.31 -0.86 26.97
N PHE A 45 -46.57 -1.23 26.72
CA PHE A 45 -47.07 -2.61 26.82
C PHE A 45 -46.22 -3.62 26.02
N ILE A 46 -45.84 -3.28 24.77
CA ILE A 46 -45.05 -4.16 23.90
C ILE A 46 -43.67 -4.44 24.51
N LEU A 47 -42.99 -3.42 25.02
CA LEU A 47 -41.64 -3.58 25.58
C LEU A 47 -41.67 -4.42 26.87
N ASN A 48 -42.69 -4.22 27.72
CA ASN A 48 -42.90 -5.03 28.92
C ASN A 48 -43.20 -6.50 28.63
N ALA A 49 -43.88 -6.80 27.52
CA ALA A 49 -44.16 -8.19 27.12
C ALA A 49 -42.91 -8.92 26.57
N ILE A 50 -42.03 -8.20 25.87
CA ILE A 50 -40.82 -8.80 25.25
C ILE A 50 -39.67 -8.88 26.27
N GLY A 51 -39.53 -7.89 27.15
CA GLY A 51 -38.44 -7.73 28.13
C GLY A 51 -38.02 -9.02 28.86
N PRO A 52 -38.93 -9.78 29.48
CA PRO A 52 -38.62 -11.01 30.20
C PRO A 52 -38.04 -12.13 29.33
N ASN A 53 -38.30 -12.12 28.03
CA ASN A 53 -37.84 -13.13 27.08
C ASN A 53 -36.49 -12.79 26.42
N LEU A 54 -36.00 -11.55 26.53
CA LEU A 54 -34.72 -11.12 25.94
C LEU A 54 -33.51 -11.93 26.44
N PRO A 55 -33.37 -12.26 27.74
CA PRO A 55 -32.25 -13.05 28.22
C PRO A 55 -32.14 -14.43 27.57
N ASN A 56 -33.27 -15.04 27.17
CA ASN A 56 -33.29 -16.32 26.47
C ASN A 56 -32.75 -16.21 25.03
N LEU A 57 -32.88 -15.03 24.40
CA LEU A 57 -32.35 -14.76 23.07
C LEU A 57 -30.90 -14.27 23.09
N ALA A 58 -30.39 -13.79 24.23
CA ALA A 58 -29.04 -13.26 24.37
C ALA A 58 -27.93 -14.24 23.90
N PRO A 59 -27.96 -15.56 24.21
CA PRO A 59 -26.96 -16.50 23.73
C PRO A 59 -26.94 -16.64 22.21
N LEU A 60 -28.11 -16.60 21.56
CA LEU A 60 -28.23 -16.74 20.11
C LEU A 60 -27.51 -15.60 19.38
N PHE A 61 -27.83 -14.36 19.73
CA PHE A 61 -27.20 -13.18 19.13
C PHE A 61 -25.74 -13.03 19.54
N GLY A 62 -25.39 -13.36 20.80
CA GLY A 62 -24.01 -13.40 21.26
C GLY A 62 -23.16 -14.36 20.41
N PHE A 63 -23.65 -15.58 20.17
CA PHE A 63 -22.96 -16.57 19.35
C PHE A 63 -22.85 -16.14 17.88
N LEU A 64 -23.91 -15.56 17.32
CA LEU A 64 -23.92 -15.05 15.94
C LEU A 64 -22.76 -14.07 15.68
N PHE A 65 -22.51 -13.14 16.60
CA PHE A 65 -21.41 -12.18 16.49
C PHE A 65 -20.04 -12.76 16.86
N LEU A 66 -20.00 -13.93 17.51
CA LEU A 66 -18.75 -14.61 17.86
C LEU A 66 -18.18 -15.44 16.70
N ILE A 67 -19.03 -15.98 15.81
CA ILE A 67 -18.63 -16.83 14.67
C ILE A 67 -17.54 -16.20 13.78
N PRO A 68 -17.57 -14.88 13.46
CA PRO A 68 -16.51 -14.27 12.66
C PRO A 68 -15.13 -14.21 13.33
N ALA A 69 -15.05 -14.30 14.67
CA ALA A 69 -13.80 -14.16 15.42
C ALA A 69 -12.73 -15.21 15.07
N PRO A 70 -13.00 -16.54 15.07
CA PRO A 70 -12.02 -17.53 14.66
C PRO A 70 -11.59 -17.38 13.20
N ILE A 71 -12.52 -17.04 12.30
CA ILE A 71 -12.24 -16.82 10.87
C ILE A 71 -11.27 -15.64 10.70
N SER A 72 -11.56 -14.51 11.35
CA SER A 72 -10.70 -13.33 11.34
C SER A 72 -9.32 -13.64 11.92
N LEU A 73 -9.25 -14.36 13.04
CA LEU A 73 -7.99 -14.72 13.69
C LEU A 73 -7.11 -15.62 12.81
N ILE A 74 -7.69 -16.63 12.16
CA ILE A 74 -6.99 -17.50 11.21
C ILE A 74 -6.52 -16.68 10.00
N ALA A 75 -7.38 -15.83 9.44
CA ALA A 75 -7.03 -14.97 8.32
C ALA A 75 -5.91 -13.99 8.67
N GLN A 76 -5.91 -13.43 9.89
CA GLN A 76 -4.86 -12.53 10.38
C GLN A 76 -3.53 -13.28 10.59
N ARG A 77 -3.57 -14.48 11.17
CA ARG A 77 -2.38 -15.33 11.34
C ARG A 77 -1.79 -15.74 10.00
N ASN A 78 -2.62 -16.19 9.06
CA ASN A 78 -2.18 -16.60 7.73
C ASN A 78 -1.57 -15.42 6.96
N ARG A 79 -2.17 -14.23 7.03
CA ARG A 79 -1.61 -13.00 6.45
C ARG A 79 -0.23 -12.69 7.00
N LYS A 80 -0.06 -12.70 8.33
CA LYS A 80 1.23 -12.42 8.97
C LYS A 80 2.29 -13.47 8.64
N GLN A 81 1.93 -14.76 8.66
CA GLN A 81 2.86 -15.84 8.28
C GLN A 81 3.28 -15.74 6.82
N ARG A 82 2.35 -15.46 5.91
CA ARG A 82 2.63 -15.31 4.48
C ARG A 82 3.54 -14.11 4.22
N TYR A 83 3.26 -12.97 4.83
CA TYR A 83 4.11 -11.79 4.76
C TYR A 83 5.56 -12.11 5.18
N SER A 84 5.75 -12.79 6.31
CA SER A 84 7.10 -13.19 6.77
C SER A 84 7.79 -14.15 5.81
N ARG A 85 7.08 -15.12 5.23
CA ARG A 85 7.64 -16.07 4.26
C ARG A 85 8.10 -15.38 2.98
N THR A 86 7.23 -14.57 2.37
CA THR A 86 7.56 -13.82 1.15
C THR A 86 8.71 -12.84 1.41
N THR A 87 8.69 -12.13 2.55
CA THR A 87 9.78 -11.24 2.94
C THR A 87 11.11 -11.97 3.11
N ALA A 88 11.10 -13.17 3.70
CA ALA A 88 12.30 -13.99 3.82
C ALA A 88 12.84 -14.47 2.45
N GLN A 89 11.95 -14.81 1.52
CA GLN A 89 12.32 -15.18 0.14
C GLN A 89 12.92 -14.00 -0.62
N LEU A 90 12.35 -12.79 -0.47
CA LEU A 90 12.89 -11.58 -1.10
C LEU A 90 14.30 -11.28 -0.60
N LYS A 91 14.51 -11.35 0.72
CA LYS A 91 15.82 -11.12 1.33
C LYS A 91 16.88 -12.16 0.93
N SER A 92 16.48 -13.42 0.72
CA SER A 92 17.42 -14.49 0.39
C SER A 92 17.78 -14.52 -1.11
N GLN A 93 16.80 -14.30 -1.99
CA GLN A 93 16.99 -14.39 -3.43
C GLN A 93 17.41 -13.06 -4.07
N ARG A 94 17.19 -11.93 -3.39
CA ARG A 94 17.43 -10.57 -3.89
C ARG A 94 16.82 -10.33 -5.28
N SER A 95 15.64 -10.87 -5.51
CA SER A 95 14.98 -10.86 -6.81
C SER A 95 13.48 -10.67 -6.68
N THR A 96 12.86 -10.18 -7.75
CA THR A 96 11.41 -10.00 -7.84
C THR A 96 10.64 -11.31 -8.04
N ALA A 97 11.33 -12.46 -8.12
CA ALA A 97 10.69 -13.76 -8.37
C ALA A 97 9.60 -14.08 -7.33
N ALA A 98 9.88 -13.88 -6.04
CA ALA A 98 8.91 -14.14 -4.98
C ALA A 98 7.69 -13.18 -5.01
N LEU A 99 7.83 -11.98 -5.59
CA LEU A 99 6.68 -11.07 -5.82
C LEU A 99 5.87 -11.51 -7.02
N ASN A 100 6.55 -12.02 -8.05
CA ASN A 100 5.91 -12.54 -9.23
C ASN A 100 5.13 -13.81 -8.90
N ASP A 101 5.53 -14.67 -7.97
CA ASP A 101 4.73 -15.87 -7.71
C ASP A 101 3.39 -15.62 -6.98
N LEU A 102 3.11 -14.38 -6.55
CA LEU A 102 1.89 -14.01 -5.83
C LEU A 102 0.69 -13.79 -6.76
N SER A 103 -0.50 -14.25 -6.35
CA SER A 103 -1.75 -13.79 -6.96
C SER A 103 -1.97 -12.28 -6.70
N TRP A 104 -2.85 -11.66 -7.49
CA TRP A 104 -3.17 -10.23 -7.34
C TRP A 104 -3.62 -9.86 -5.91
N ILE A 105 -4.51 -10.66 -5.32
CA ILE A 105 -5.00 -10.48 -3.94
C ILE A 105 -3.85 -10.63 -2.92
N GLU A 106 -2.94 -11.57 -3.16
CA GLU A 106 -1.79 -11.81 -2.29
C GLU A 106 -0.76 -10.69 -2.36
N PHE A 107 -0.53 -10.14 -3.55
CA PHE A 107 0.36 -9.01 -3.74
C PHE A 107 -0.17 -7.77 -3.01
N GLU A 108 -1.44 -7.42 -3.17
CA GLU A 108 -2.06 -6.31 -2.44
C GLU A 108 -2.05 -6.51 -0.92
N SER A 109 -2.34 -7.73 -0.48
CA SER A 109 -2.23 -8.10 0.93
C SER A 109 -0.81 -7.92 1.45
N TYR A 110 0.21 -8.32 0.66
CA TYR A 110 1.62 -8.14 0.99
C TYR A 110 2.01 -6.66 1.07
N ILE A 111 1.64 -5.83 0.08
CA ILE A 111 1.91 -4.39 0.08
C ILE A 111 1.22 -3.69 1.26
N GLY A 112 -0.02 -4.06 1.55
CA GLY A 112 -0.74 -3.54 2.71
C GLY A 112 -0.03 -3.88 4.02
N GLU A 113 0.42 -5.12 4.20
CA GLU A 113 1.14 -5.53 5.40
C GLU A 113 2.53 -4.88 5.50
N PHE A 114 3.22 -4.71 4.36
CA PHE A 114 4.46 -3.94 4.27
C PHE A 114 4.25 -2.52 4.81
N PHE A 115 3.26 -1.78 4.32
CA PHE A 115 2.98 -0.42 4.81
C PHE A 115 2.53 -0.36 6.28
N LYS A 116 1.81 -1.37 6.79
CA LYS A 116 1.52 -1.47 8.24
C LYS A 116 2.81 -1.57 9.04
N HIS A 117 3.76 -2.40 8.60
CA HIS A 117 5.08 -2.51 9.23
C HIS A 117 5.89 -1.21 9.16
N GLN A 118 5.59 -0.32 8.21
CA GLN A 118 6.17 1.04 8.12
C GLN A 118 5.42 2.10 8.97
N GLY A 119 4.47 1.67 9.80
CA GLY A 119 3.71 2.53 10.70
C GLY A 119 2.59 3.33 10.04
N TYR A 120 2.12 2.91 8.86
CA TYR A 120 0.89 3.46 8.27
C TYR A 120 -0.33 2.74 8.84
N HIS A 121 -1.40 3.49 9.07
CA HIS A 121 -2.72 2.88 9.22
C HIS A 121 -3.24 2.49 7.85
N VAL A 122 -3.49 1.20 7.65
CA VAL A 122 -3.85 0.64 6.35
C VAL A 122 -5.31 0.21 6.36
N LYS A 123 -6.10 0.79 5.46
CA LYS A 123 -7.46 0.33 5.14
C LYS A 123 -7.43 -0.26 3.74
N GLN A 124 -7.58 -1.57 3.64
CA GLN A 124 -7.73 -2.24 2.34
C GLN A 124 -9.18 -2.13 1.91
N ALA A 125 -9.42 -1.76 0.65
CA ALA A 125 -10.75 -1.83 0.07
C ALA A 125 -11.10 -3.31 -0.16
N LEU A 126 -11.56 -4.01 0.88
CA LEU A 126 -12.08 -5.38 0.76
C LEU A 126 -13.49 -5.44 0.17
N SER A 127 -14.03 -4.29 -0.22
CA SER A 127 -15.32 -4.18 -0.89
C SER A 127 -15.10 -4.41 -2.38
N SER A 128 -15.73 -5.45 -2.94
CA SER A 128 -16.00 -5.56 -4.38
C SER A 128 -17.00 -4.49 -4.86
N ALA A 129 -16.95 -3.29 -4.27
CA ALA A 129 -17.62 -2.10 -4.77
C ALA A 129 -16.74 -1.53 -5.91
N PRO A 130 -17.27 -1.31 -7.11
CA PRO A 130 -16.50 -0.90 -8.28
C PRO A 130 -16.09 0.58 -8.28
N ASP A 131 -15.83 1.19 -7.11
CA ASP A 131 -15.61 2.63 -7.02
C ASP A 131 -14.14 2.98 -6.72
N ASP A 132 -13.61 3.80 -7.61
CA ASP A 132 -12.33 4.52 -7.59
C ASP A 132 -11.03 3.80 -7.96
N GLY A 133 -11.02 2.47 -8.10
CA GLY A 133 -9.85 1.77 -8.65
C GLY A 133 -8.56 2.02 -7.85
N VAL A 134 -8.69 2.18 -6.52
CA VAL A 134 -7.61 2.30 -5.52
C VAL A 134 -7.67 1.09 -4.59
N ASP A 135 -6.59 0.32 -4.52
CA ASP A 135 -6.57 -0.93 -3.76
C ASP A 135 -6.36 -0.71 -2.25
N ILE A 136 -5.53 0.26 -1.85
CA ILE A 136 -5.14 0.47 -0.45
C ILE A 136 -5.14 1.95 -0.08
N TRP A 137 -5.74 2.25 1.06
CA TRP A 137 -5.75 3.57 1.68
C TRP A 137 -4.77 3.59 2.86
N LEU A 138 -3.83 4.52 2.83
CA LEU A 138 -2.85 4.72 3.87
C LEU A 138 -3.13 6.03 4.61
N THR A 139 -3.04 6.00 5.93
CA THR A 139 -3.11 7.20 6.78
C THR A 139 -1.90 7.26 7.70
N LYS A 140 -1.19 8.38 7.70
CA LYS A 140 -0.06 8.65 8.60
C LYS A 140 0.01 10.14 8.90
N ASN A 141 0.10 10.52 10.18
CA ASN A 141 0.17 11.92 10.62
C ASN A 141 -0.98 12.81 10.10
N GLY A 142 -2.18 12.26 9.93
CA GLY A 142 -3.35 12.98 9.37
C GLY A 142 -3.37 13.04 7.84
N ASP A 143 -2.29 12.67 7.15
CA ASP A 143 -2.24 12.64 5.70
C ASP A 143 -2.80 11.33 5.14
N VAL A 144 -3.64 11.44 4.11
CA VAL A 144 -4.18 10.30 3.36
C VAL A 144 -3.36 10.10 2.08
N SER A 145 -2.80 8.91 1.89
CA SER A 145 -2.15 8.49 0.64
C SER A 145 -2.92 7.33 0.04
N LEU A 146 -3.08 7.34 -1.28
CA LEU A 146 -3.75 6.27 -2.01
C LEU A 146 -2.69 5.38 -2.65
N VAL A 147 -2.94 4.08 -2.69
CA VAL A 147 -2.03 3.11 -3.30
C VAL A 147 -2.80 2.30 -4.32
N GLN A 148 -2.23 2.22 -5.52
CA GLN A 148 -2.65 1.27 -6.54
C GLN A 148 -1.55 0.26 -6.79
N CYS A 149 -1.88 -1.00 -6.61
CA CYS A 149 -1.09 -2.12 -7.04
C CYS A 149 -1.46 -2.44 -8.50
N LYS A 150 -0.47 -2.44 -9.40
CA LYS A 150 -0.66 -2.93 -10.76
C LYS A 150 0.05 -4.26 -10.97
N HIS A 151 -0.70 -5.16 -11.60
CA HIS A 151 -0.34 -6.53 -11.83
C HIS A 151 0.99 -6.69 -12.56
N TRP A 152 1.80 -7.58 -12.00
CA TRP A 152 3.21 -7.87 -12.18
C TRP A 152 3.59 -8.66 -13.44
N LYS A 153 2.61 -9.20 -14.20
CA LYS A 153 2.89 -9.94 -15.45
C LYS A 153 3.10 -9.04 -16.67
N SER A 154 2.73 -7.76 -16.60
CA SER A 154 3.11 -6.80 -17.64
C SER A 154 4.56 -6.40 -17.42
N ARG A 155 5.39 -6.45 -18.48
CA ARG A 155 6.77 -5.96 -18.39
C ARG A 155 6.85 -4.49 -17.97
N LYS A 156 5.84 -3.66 -18.31
CA LYS A 156 5.85 -2.22 -18.05
C LYS A 156 4.47 -1.64 -17.73
N VAL A 157 4.39 -0.75 -16.76
CA VAL A 157 3.21 0.08 -16.44
C VAL A 157 3.26 1.37 -17.25
N GLY A 158 2.22 1.60 -18.05
CA GLY A 158 2.10 2.78 -18.91
C GLY A 158 1.51 4.01 -18.20
N VAL A 159 1.61 5.16 -18.87
CA VAL A 159 1.18 6.46 -18.34
C VAL A 159 -0.34 6.56 -18.12
N GLN A 160 -1.14 5.77 -18.85
CA GLN A 160 -2.60 5.82 -18.75
C GLN A 160 -3.06 5.53 -17.33
N VAL A 161 -2.46 4.53 -16.69
CA VAL A 161 -2.73 4.18 -15.28
C VAL A 161 -2.46 5.38 -14.37
N LEU A 162 -1.35 6.07 -14.57
CA LEU A 162 -1.01 7.23 -13.75
C LEU A 162 -2.01 8.37 -13.98
N ARG A 163 -2.46 8.63 -15.21
CA ARG A 163 -3.45 9.68 -15.49
C ARG A 163 -4.78 9.39 -14.79
N GLU A 164 -5.27 8.15 -14.88
CA GLU A 164 -6.50 7.70 -14.20
C GLU A 164 -6.38 7.87 -12.68
N MET A 165 -5.28 7.37 -12.10
CA MET A 165 -5.05 7.42 -10.65
C MET A 165 -4.79 8.83 -10.12
N TYR A 166 -4.25 9.72 -10.95
CA TYR A 166 -4.12 11.13 -10.58
C TYR A 166 -5.48 11.78 -10.37
N GLY A 167 -6.45 11.49 -11.25
CA GLY A 167 -7.82 11.96 -11.12
C GLY A 167 -8.47 11.46 -9.82
N VAL A 168 -8.33 10.17 -9.53
CA VAL A 168 -8.86 9.56 -8.31
C VAL A 168 -8.24 10.17 -7.04
N MET A 169 -6.92 10.39 -7.04
CA MET A 169 -6.23 11.03 -5.93
C MET A 169 -6.75 12.45 -5.68
N LEU A 170 -6.98 13.24 -6.73
CA LEU A 170 -7.53 14.58 -6.59
C LEU A 170 -8.98 14.57 -6.07
N ALA A 171 -9.82 13.69 -6.61
CA ALA A 171 -11.22 13.54 -6.19
C ALA A 171 -11.33 13.18 -4.69
N ASN A 172 -10.41 12.35 -4.19
CA ASN A 172 -10.38 11.91 -2.80
C ASN A 172 -9.47 12.74 -1.88
N GLN A 173 -9.03 13.93 -2.33
CA GLN A 173 -8.15 14.84 -1.58
C GLN A 173 -6.88 14.15 -1.02
N GLY A 174 -6.38 13.13 -1.72
CA GLY A 174 -5.17 12.42 -1.35
C GLY A 174 -3.95 13.34 -1.39
N LYS A 175 -3.07 13.22 -0.38
CA LYS A 175 -1.78 13.92 -0.34
C LYS A 175 -0.87 13.45 -1.47
N GLN A 176 -0.83 12.14 -1.72
CA GLN A 176 -0.02 11.52 -2.76
C GLN A 176 -0.66 10.22 -3.28
N MET A 177 -0.29 9.86 -4.49
CA MET A 177 -0.67 8.61 -5.15
C MET A 177 0.56 7.71 -5.26
N ILE A 178 0.50 6.52 -4.67
CA ILE A 178 1.55 5.52 -4.70
C ILE A 178 1.16 4.46 -5.73
N ILE A 179 2.04 4.19 -6.71
CA ILE A 179 1.82 3.10 -7.66
C ILE A 179 2.88 2.04 -7.43
N VAL A 180 2.45 0.82 -7.13
CA VAL A 180 3.36 -0.31 -6.85
C VAL A 180 3.22 -1.37 -7.92
N THR A 181 4.35 -1.84 -8.45
CA THR A 181 4.42 -2.95 -9.41
C THR A 181 5.65 -3.80 -9.13
N SER A 182 5.63 -5.09 -9.49
CA SER A 182 6.86 -5.90 -9.48
C SER A 182 7.71 -5.72 -10.77
N GLY A 183 7.14 -5.08 -11.78
CA GLY A 183 7.82 -4.76 -13.04
C GLY A 183 8.45 -3.38 -13.00
N HIS A 184 8.40 -2.69 -14.14
CA HIS A 184 8.95 -1.34 -14.29
C HIS A 184 7.90 -0.36 -14.85
N PHE A 185 8.16 0.95 -14.76
CA PHE A 185 7.37 1.97 -15.42
C PHE A 185 7.93 2.29 -16.82
N THR A 186 7.08 2.75 -17.74
CA THR A 186 7.56 3.32 -19.00
C THR A 186 8.22 4.68 -18.75
N SER A 187 9.14 5.10 -19.62
CA SER A 187 9.77 6.43 -19.53
C SER A 187 8.74 7.57 -19.58
N GLU A 188 7.64 7.36 -20.32
CA GLU A 188 6.52 8.31 -20.36
C GLU A 188 5.81 8.42 -19.01
N ALA A 189 5.56 7.28 -18.34
CA ALA A 189 4.95 7.27 -17.00
C ALA A 189 5.85 7.98 -15.97
N ILE A 190 7.16 7.71 -16.00
CA ILE A 190 8.13 8.38 -15.12
C ILE A 190 8.14 9.89 -15.36
N ARG A 191 8.15 10.32 -16.63
CA ARG A 191 8.12 11.75 -16.99
C ARG A 191 6.81 12.41 -16.55
N PHE A 192 5.68 11.72 -16.67
CA PHE A 192 4.39 12.22 -16.21
C PHE A 192 4.32 12.37 -14.68
N ALA A 193 5.04 11.52 -13.94
CA ALA A 193 5.08 11.54 -12.48
C ALA A 193 6.01 12.63 -11.90
N ALA A 194 7.03 13.06 -12.64
CA ALA A 194 8.14 13.88 -12.13
C ALA A 194 7.72 15.22 -11.50
N ASP A 195 6.65 15.84 -11.98
CA ASP A 195 6.10 17.13 -11.52
C ASP A 195 4.81 16.98 -10.69
N LYS A 196 4.48 15.74 -10.28
CA LYS A 196 3.21 15.41 -9.61
C LYS A 196 3.47 14.69 -8.30
N ARG A 197 2.41 14.56 -7.50
CA ARG A 197 2.43 13.91 -6.17
C ARG A 197 2.38 12.37 -6.29
N PHE A 198 3.25 11.81 -7.13
CA PHE A 198 3.38 10.38 -7.33
C PHE A 198 4.57 9.81 -6.57
N TRP A 199 4.38 8.63 -5.98
CA TRP A 199 5.46 7.76 -5.55
C TRP A 199 5.38 6.45 -6.33
N LEU A 200 6.28 6.29 -7.29
CA LEU A 200 6.36 5.08 -8.10
C LEU A 200 7.31 4.10 -7.42
N ILE A 201 6.85 2.86 -7.20
CA ILE A 201 7.65 1.79 -6.60
C ILE A 201 7.74 0.64 -7.62
N CYS A 202 8.94 0.42 -8.14
CA CYS A 202 9.24 -0.71 -9.03
C CYS A 202 9.54 -1.98 -8.24
N GLY A 203 9.59 -3.14 -8.89
CA GLY A 203 9.80 -4.40 -8.18
C GLY A 203 11.19 -4.51 -7.55
N ASP A 204 12.21 -4.06 -8.25
CA ASP A 204 13.59 -3.97 -7.77
C ASP A 204 13.71 -2.99 -6.60
N GLU A 205 13.06 -1.83 -6.70
CA GLU A 205 12.98 -0.86 -5.61
C GLU A 205 12.27 -1.46 -4.38
N LEU A 206 11.16 -2.16 -4.57
CA LEU A 206 10.43 -2.82 -3.48
C LEU A 206 11.29 -3.90 -2.79
N VAL A 207 12.05 -4.69 -3.55
CA VAL A 207 13.00 -5.67 -2.99
C VAL A 207 14.03 -4.95 -2.12
N ASN A 208 14.64 -3.87 -2.62
CA ASN A 208 15.62 -3.08 -1.87
C ASN A 208 15.01 -2.48 -0.58
N MET A 209 13.80 -1.93 -0.65
CA MET A 209 13.09 -1.40 0.51
C MET A 209 12.83 -2.47 1.58
N VAL A 210 12.57 -3.71 1.16
CA VAL A 210 12.37 -4.85 2.06
C VAL A 210 13.70 -5.33 2.67
N GLU A 211 14.77 -5.34 1.88
CA GLU A 211 16.13 -5.75 2.30
C GLU A 211 16.72 -4.81 3.34
N ASP A 212 16.78 -3.51 3.02
CA ASP A 212 17.45 -2.51 3.84
C ASP A 212 16.77 -2.30 5.20
N GLY A 213 15.52 -2.76 5.34
CA GLY A 213 14.69 -2.53 6.52
C GLY A 213 14.47 -1.04 6.81
N ARG A 214 14.89 -0.18 5.87
CA ARG A 214 14.95 1.26 5.99
C ARG A 214 14.20 1.88 4.82
N TYR A 215 13.46 2.90 5.20
CA TYR A 215 12.79 3.89 4.40
C TYR A 215 13.73 4.43 3.29
N PHE A 216 13.32 4.34 2.02
CA PHE A 216 13.64 5.44 1.12
C PHE A 216 12.78 6.60 1.57
N ILE A 217 13.41 7.54 2.28
CA ILE A 217 12.75 8.77 2.67
C ILE A 217 12.21 9.41 1.41
N ASN A 218 10.89 9.56 1.41
CA ASN A 218 10.11 10.49 0.60
C ASN A 218 11.00 11.43 -0.23
N ARG A 219 11.25 11.07 -1.48
CA ARG A 219 11.66 12.04 -2.50
C ARG A 219 10.44 12.86 -2.93
N SER A 220 9.68 13.40 -1.98
CA SER A 220 8.89 14.59 -2.20
C SER A 220 9.46 15.72 -1.37
N SER A 221 10.07 16.65 -2.08
CA SER A 221 9.87 18.09 -1.87
C SER A 221 9.89 18.56 -0.41
N SER A 222 11.09 18.69 0.17
CA SER A 222 11.41 19.74 1.16
C SER A 222 12.89 19.71 1.53
N GLU A 223 13.76 19.83 0.53
CA GLU A 223 15.05 20.51 0.64
C GLU A 223 15.62 20.59 -0.79
N PRO A 224 15.96 21.78 -1.31
CA PRO A 224 16.67 21.88 -2.57
C PRO A 224 18.08 21.33 -2.32
N SER A 225 18.28 20.03 -2.55
CA SER A 225 19.61 19.54 -2.87
C SER A 225 20.08 20.37 -4.06
N LYS A 226 21.17 21.11 -3.88
CA LYS A 226 21.85 21.87 -4.94
C LYS A 226 22.13 20.91 -6.11
N HIS A 227 21.17 20.79 -7.02
CA HIS A 227 21.43 20.37 -8.37
C HIS A 227 22.16 21.55 -8.97
N ASP A 228 23.47 21.40 -9.08
CA ASP A 228 24.31 22.25 -9.91
C ASP A 228 23.64 22.26 -11.30
N GLU A 229 23.13 23.40 -11.74
CA GLU A 229 22.33 23.57 -12.97
C GLU A 229 23.10 23.23 -14.26
N ASN A 230 24.30 22.67 -14.14
CA ASN A 230 25.20 22.32 -15.23
C ASN A 230 25.48 20.81 -15.37
N SER A 231 24.66 19.90 -14.83
CA SER A 231 24.83 18.46 -15.10
C SER A 231 24.49 18.12 -16.56
N VAL A 232 25.47 18.24 -17.46
CA VAL A 232 25.33 17.93 -18.88
C VAL A 232 25.13 16.42 -19.07
N LEU A 233 24.06 16.03 -19.76
CA LEU A 233 23.78 14.62 -20.09
C LEU A 233 24.54 14.18 -21.35
N CYS A 234 25.02 12.94 -21.37
CA CYS A 234 25.70 12.36 -22.52
C CYS A 234 24.71 12.17 -23.69
N PRO A 235 24.92 12.74 -24.88
CA PRO A 235 24.00 12.59 -26.01
C PRO A 235 23.93 11.16 -26.57
N LYS A 236 24.90 10.30 -26.22
CA LYS A 236 24.99 8.93 -26.74
C LYS A 236 24.26 7.89 -25.90
N CYS A 237 24.17 8.11 -24.58
CA CYS A 237 23.61 7.11 -23.65
C CYS A 237 22.80 7.70 -22.50
N GLN A 238 22.65 9.03 -22.47
CA GLN A 238 21.90 9.79 -21.47
C GLN A 238 22.40 9.65 -20.02
N SER A 239 23.52 8.96 -19.80
CA SER A 239 24.20 8.98 -18.50
C SER A 239 24.90 10.32 -18.29
N GLU A 240 25.08 10.71 -17.02
CA GLU A 240 25.71 11.97 -16.63
C GLU A 240 27.14 12.11 -17.18
N LEU A 241 27.51 13.32 -17.64
CA LEU A 241 28.90 13.66 -17.94
C LEU A 241 29.58 14.15 -16.67
N VAL A 242 30.68 13.48 -16.31
CA VAL A 242 31.48 13.84 -15.13
C VAL A 242 32.81 14.45 -15.56
N LEU A 243 33.23 15.52 -14.88
CA LEU A 243 34.53 16.15 -15.13
C LEU A 243 35.66 15.22 -14.70
N ARG A 244 36.58 14.91 -15.61
CA ARG A 244 37.73 14.04 -15.40
C ARG A 244 39.00 14.74 -15.85
N THR A 245 40.13 14.40 -15.22
CA THR A 245 41.45 14.90 -15.63
C THR A 245 42.18 13.80 -16.40
N ALA A 246 42.70 14.13 -17.58
CA ALA A 246 43.48 13.19 -18.38
C ALA A 246 44.79 12.83 -17.66
N ARG A 247 45.00 11.54 -17.39
CA ARG A 247 46.18 11.04 -16.66
C ARG A 247 47.38 10.69 -17.53
N LYS A 248 47.18 10.53 -18.85
CA LYS A 248 48.20 10.06 -19.81
C LYS A 248 47.99 10.68 -21.19
N GLY A 249 49.08 10.89 -21.94
CA GLY A 249 49.07 11.38 -23.33
C GLY A 249 49.27 12.90 -23.47
N LYS A 250 49.13 13.41 -24.70
CA LYS A 250 49.39 14.81 -25.09
C LYS A 250 48.53 15.86 -24.35
N ASN A 251 47.42 15.42 -23.74
CA ASN A 251 46.50 16.25 -22.96
C ASN A 251 46.57 15.97 -21.45
N SER A 252 47.64 15.32 -20.96
CA SER A 252 47.81 15.04 -19.53
C SER A 252 47.68 16.31 -18.68
N GLY A 253 46.86 16.25 -17.62
CA GLY A 253 46.54 17.39 -16.75
C GLY A 253 45.35 18.25 -17.20
N LYS A 254 44.87 18.12 -18.45
CA LYS A 254 43.66 18.83 -18.89
C LYS A 254 42.39 18.16 -18.39
N GLN A 255 41.40 18.98 -18.06
CA GLN A 255 40.07 18.52 -17.70
C GLN A 255 39.23 18.28 -18.95
N PHE A 256 38.32 17.32 -18.87
CA PHE A 256 37.33 17.01 -19.91
C PHE A 256 36.12 16.34 -19.27
N TYR A 257 34.95 16.50 -19.87
CA TYR A 257 33.74 15.77 -19.49
C TYR A 257 33.79 14.36 -20.08
N GLY A 258 33.75 13.34 -19.23
CA GLY A 258 33.68 11.94 -19.62
C GLY A 258 32.36 11.30 -19.18
N CYS A 259 31.80 10.41 -19.99
CA CYS A 259 30.59 9.70 -19.62
C CYS A 259 30.79 8.81 -18.37
N SER A 260 29.85 8.87 -17.41
CA SER A 260 29.84 8.01 -16.22
C SER A 260 29.75 6.51 -16.55
N SER A 261 29.12 6.15 -17.66
CA SER A 261 28.97 4.76 -18.14
C SER A 261 30.20 4.16 -18.84
N PHE A 262 31.39 4.77 -18.73
CA PHE A 262 32.64 4.16 -19.20
C PHE A 262 32.93 2.86 -18.42
N PRO A 263 33.36 1.74 -19.06
CA PRO A 263 33.85 1.62 -20.44
C PRO A 263 32.79 1.36 -21.51
N LYS A 264 31.51 1.18 -21.14
CA LYS A 264 30.40 0.87 -22.05
C LYS A 264 30.06 2.04 -22.98
N CYS A 265 30.18 3.27 -22.50
CA CYS A 265 30.10 4.49 -23.30
C CYS A 265 31.42 5.28 -23.21
N ARG A 266 32.06 5.52 -24.36
CA ARG A 266 33.35 6.24 -24.47
C ARG A 266 33.21 7.69 -24.95
N PHE A 267 32.03 8.29 -24.80
CA PHE A 267 31.81 9.68 -25.18
C PHE A 267 32.57 10.63 -24.25
N THR A 268 33.23 11.63 -24.84
CA THR A 268 33.97 12.69 -24.13
C THR A 268 33.69 14.03 -24.79
N LEU A 269 33.61 15.09 -23.97
CA LEU A 269 33.47 16.47 -24.40
C LEU A 269 34.61 17.26 -23.76
N ASN A 270 35.40 17.99 -24.55
CA ASN A 270 36.47 18.82 -24.00
C ASN A 270 35.86 20.08 -23.36
N THR A 271 36.37 20.46 -22.19
CA THR A 271 36.15 21.78 -21.60
C THR A 271 37.04 22.82 -22.26
#